data_AF-A0A7S3MS80-F1
#
_entry.id   AF-A0A7S3MS80-F1
#
_cell.length_a   1.000
_cell.length_b   1.000
_cell.length_c   1.000
_cell.angle_alpha   90.00
_cell.angle_beta   90.00
_cell.angle_gamma   90.00
#
_symmetry.space_group_name_H-M   'P 1'
#
loop_
_entity.id
_entity.type
_entity.pdbx_description
1 polymer ?
#
loop_
_entity_poly.entity_id
_entity_poly.type
_entity_poly.pdbx_seq_one_letter_code
_entity_poly.pdbx_strand_id
1 'polypeptide(L)'
;DVEKGLTDLFKYAFTTNCELDEASMTSEEARTLEELDILEILENFKDLVVDLLNFKKNYKSSDKAKLTKKCEQFENMLQKLESDVRKHIRVEHQLKLHIDTTQSRVDELEKINEKAKKHIAQLEGELAGKENNSEDVSEKLKNLENKFFEELQRAKKDSKKDKLKEHYDNKVSKLMDIIEKREKQIQELKSENSKLRGVCDETLRQNEKLKKGLEKDKRIDNRSGNMDNLKKKLEEKAAQLNSMQKRTFLPVKSPGRKPKRCTRRSMGEVELRAASTFTSKKEDKSRKRSVSRRHMRSYSDYTQCNVAKRTPSR
;
A
#
# COMPACT_ATOMS: atom_id res chain seq x y z
N ASP A 1 99.00 -76.93 36.20
CA ASP A 1 98.87 -75.84 35.22
C ASP A 1 98.01 -74.66 35.65
N VAL A 2 97.07 -74.80 36.60
CA VAL A 2 96.29 -73.65 37.13
C VAL A 2 97.18 -72.65 37.90
N GLU A 3 98.12 -73.16 38.70
CA GLU A 3 99.03 -72.35 39.51
C GLU A 3 99.88 -71.42 38.64
N LYS A 4 100.51 -71.98 37.60
CA LYS A 4 101.28 -71.21 36.61
C LYS A 4 100.42 -70.13 35.93
N GLY A 5 99.18 -70.46 35.54
CA GLY A 5 98.27 -69.49 34.95
C GLY A 5 97.90 -68.34 35.90
N LEU A 6 97.77 -68.62 37.20
CA LEU A 6 97.50 -67.60 38.21
C LEU A 6 98.72 -66.69 38.43
N THR A 7 99.92 -67.25 38.50
CA THR A 7 101.17 -66.49 38.63
C THR A 7 101.38 -65.59 37.41
N ASP A 8 101.17 -66.09 36.19
CA ASP A 8 101.31 -65.31 34.96
C ASP A 8 100.29 -64.16 34.91
N LEU A 9 99.04 -64.41 35.34
CA LEU A 9 98.01 -63.38 35.43
C LEU A 9 98.37 -62.30 36.46
N PHE A 10 98.92 -62.69 37.60
CA PHE A 10 99.33 -61.73 38.65
C PHE A 10 100.47 -60.86 38.17
N LYS A 11 101.50 -61.45 37.54
CA LYS A 11 102.60 -60.71 36.94
C LYS A 11 102.10 -59.70 35.91
N TYR A 12 101.20 -60.14 35.02
CA TYR A 12 100.59 -59.24 34.04
C TYR A 12 99.85 -58.08 34.69
N ALA A 13 98.97 -58.37 35.66
CA ALA A 13 98.20 -57.34 36.37
C ALA A 13 99.10 -56.36 37.14
N PHE A 14 100.15 -56.85 37.79
CA PHE A 14 101.11 -56.03 38.52
C PHE A 14 101.89 -55.11 37.57
N THR A 15 102.47 -55.64 36.50
CA THR A 15 103.21 -54.84 35.51
C THR A 15 102.31 -53.77 34.89
N THR A 16 101.07 -54.12 34.49
CA THR A 16 100.12 -53.15 33.96
C THR A 16 99.73 -52.10 35.00
N ASN A 17 99.61 -52.45 36.28
CA ASN A 17 99.33 -51.47 37.33
C ASN A 17 100.48 -50.47 37.51
N CYS A 18 101.74 -50.94 37.49
CA CYS A 18 102.90 -50.05 37.53
C CYS A 18 102.90 -49.08 36.33
N GLU A 19 102.60 -49.58 35.13
CA GLU A 19 102.53 -48.75 33.93
C GLU A 19 101.43 -47.67 34.00
N LEU A 20 100.28 -47.99 34.63
CA LEU A 20 99.19 -47.03 34.85
C LEU A 20 99.61 -45.89 35.80
N ASP A 21 100.54 -46.15 36.71
CA ASP A 21 101.12 -45.17 37.62
C ASP A 21 102.38 -44.48 37.04
N GLU A 22 102.63 -44.65 35.73
CA GLU A 22 103.82 -44.15 35.03
C GLU A 22 105.16 -44.64 35.62
N ALA A 23 105.14 -45.75 36.36
CA ALA A 23 106.30 -46.39 36.97
C ALA A 23 106.74 -47.62 36.16
N SER A 24 108.03 -47.96 36.19
CA SER A 24 108.55 -49.20 35.61
C SER A 24 108.82 -50.24 36.69
N MET A 25 108.55 -51.51 36.38
CA MET A 25 108.87 -52.62 37.26
C MET A 25 110.40 -52.72 37.42
N THR A 26 110.86 -52.68 38.65
CA THR A 26 112.28 -52.82 38.98
C THR A 26 112.72 -54.29 38.89
N SER A 27 114.03 -54.51 38.74
CA SER A 27 114.61 -55.85 38.70
C SER A 27 114.48 -56.61 40.03
N GLU A 28 114.33 -55.89 41.16
CA GLU A 28 114.08 -56.46 42.48
C GLU A 28 112.64 -56.95 42.61
N GLU A 29 111.66 -56.13 42.19
CA GLU A 29 110.23 -56.51 42.18
C GLU A 29 109.97 -57.72 41.26
N ALA A 30 110.60 -57.77 40.09
CA ALA A 30 110.50 -58.90 39.17
C ALA A 30 110.94 -60.23 39.80
N ARG A 31 112.00 -60.20 40.62
CA ARG A 31 112.47 -61.39 41.37
C ARG A 31 111.50 -61.78 42.47
N THR A 32 110.99 -60.81 43.23
CA THR A 32 110.01 -61.11 44.28
C THR A 32 108.73 -61.75 43.73
N LEU A 33 108.28 -61.35 42.53
CA LEU A 33 107.12 -61.95 41.85
C LEU A 33 107.35 -63.41 41.41
N GLU A 34 108.59 -63.87 41.29
CA GLU A 34 108.92 -65.26 40.99
C GLU A 34 108.92 -66.16 42.24
N GLU A 35 109.05 -65.56 43.43
CA GLU A 35 109.17 -66.26 44.71
C GLU A 35 107.85 -66.35 45.50
N LEU A 36 106.79 -65.67 45.05
CA LEU A 36 105.49 -65.64 45.73
C LEU A 36 104.77 -67.00 45.71
N ASP A 37 104.20 -67.38 46.85
CA ASP A 37 103.32 -68.54 46.93
C ASP A 37 101.92 -68.23 46.38
N ILE A 38 101.20 -69.26 45.95
CA ILE A 38 99.86 -69.17 45.35
C ILE A 38 98.87 -68.51 46.33
N LEU A 39 98.98 -68.82 47.63
CA LEU A 39 98.11 -68.21 48.64
C LEU A 39 98.37 -66.71 48.78
N GLU A 40 99.64 -66.29 48.71
CA GLU A 40 100.03 -64.87 48.73
C GLU A 40 99.56 -64.15 47.48
N ILE A 41 99.67 -64.78 46.30
CA ILE A 41 99.13 -64.26 45.04
C ILE A 41 97.62 -64.04 45.14
N LEU A 42 96.87 -64.99 45.72
CA LEU A 42 95.42 -64.86 45.90
C LEU A 42 95.04 -63.77 46.90
N GLU A 43 95.81 -63.60 47.98
CA GLU A 43 95.60 -62.52 48.94
C GLU A 43 95.86 -61.15 48.30
N ASN A 44 96.98 -61.00 47.57
CA ASN A 44 97.28 -59.79 46.81
C ASN A 44 96.20 -59.48 45.76
N PHE A 45 95.68 -60.50 45.07
CA PHE A 45 94.56 -60.32 44.15
C PHE A 45 93.28 -59.86 44.83
N LYS A 46 92.96 -60.43 46.00
CA LYS A 46 91.79 -60.03 46.78
C LYS A 46 91.92 -58.56 47.18
N ASP A 47 93.08 -58.14 47.65
CA ASP A 47 93.34 -56.75 48.05
C ASP A 47 93.22 -55.82 46.85
N LEU A 48 93.84 -56.17 45.71
CA LEU A 48 93.70 -55.41 44.46
C LEU A 48 92.23 -55.27 44.03
N VAL A 49 91.45 -56.35 44.09
CA VAL A 49 90.02 -56.30 43.74
C VAL A 49 89.23 -55.41 44.71
N VAL A 50 89.51 -55.49 46.01
CA VAL A 50 88.87 -54.64 47.02
C VAL A 50 89.21 -53.17 46.78
N ASP A 51 90.47 -52.86 46.48
CA ASP A 51 90.93 -51.51 46.17
C ASP A 51 90.29 -50.98 44.89
N LEU A 52 90.19 -51.78 43.84
CA LEU A 52 89.48 -51.41 42.60
C LEU A 52 87.99 -51.12 42.85
N LEU A 53 87.33 -51.93 43.68
CA LEU A 53 85.92 -51.71 44.05
C LEU A 53 85.75 -50.43 44.88
N ASN A 54 86.65 -50.18 45.82
CA ASN A 54 86.69 -48.95 46.61
C ASN A 54 86.97 -47.72 45.73
N PHE A 55 87.94 -47.82 44.81
CA PHE A 55 88.24 -46.78 43.83
C PHE A 55 87.02 -46.48 42.96
N LYS A 56 86.34 -47.49 42.43
CA LYS A 56 85.11 -47.31 41.64
C LYS A 56 84.00 -46.63 42.45
N LYS A 57 83.84 -46.99 43.72
CA LYS A 57 82.88 -46.33 44.63
C LYS A 57 83.25 -44.87 44.84
N ASN A 58 84.52 -44.60 45.17
CA ASN A 58 85.05 -43.27 45.44
C ASN A 58 85.00 -42.37 44.21
N TYR A 59 85.32 -42.90 43.03
CA TYR A 59 85.23 -42.20 41.74
C TYR A 59 83.78 -41.83 41.40
N LYS A 60 82.83 -42.77 41.58
CA LYS A 60 81.40 -42.48 41.36
C LYS A 60 80.86 -41.45 42.36
N SER A 61 81.36 -41.45 43.58
CA SER A 61 81.01 -40.43 44.59
C SER A 61 81.85 -39.17 44.49
N SER A 62 82.89 -39.16 43.67
CA SER A 62 83.81 -38.03 43.51
C SER A 62 83.03 -36.82 43.07
N ASP A 63 83.41 -35.67 43.62
CA ASP A 63 82.78 -34.40 43.28
C ASP A 63 82.89 -34.11 41.80
N LYS A 64 83.94 -34.59 41.11
CA LYS A 64 84.09 -34.49 39.66
C LYS A 64 82.95 -35.21 38.92
N ALA A 65 82.64 -36.45 39.28
CA ALA A 65 81.57 -37.21 38.65
C ALA A 65 80.17 -36.63 38.94
N LYS A 66 79.95 -36.13 40.16
CA LYS A 66 78.71 -35.41 40.50
C LYS A 66 78.60 -34.09 39.75
N LEU A 67 79.70 -33.37 39.60
CA LEU A 67 79.75 -32.09 38.88
C LEU A 67 79.44 -32.30 37.40
N THR A 68 80.04 -33.29 36.74
CA THR A 68 79.71 -33.63 35.34
C THR A 68 78.23 -33.90 35.16
N LYS A 69 77.60 -34.71 36.02
CA LYS A 69 76.15 -34.95 35.96
C LYS A 69 75.33 -33.68 36.17
N LYS A 70 75.73 -32.81 37.09
CA LYS A 70 75.06 -31.51 37.30
C LYS A 70 75.20 -30.62 36.07
N CYS A 71 76.38 -30.56 35.45
CA CYS A 71 76.59 -29.82 34.21
C CYS A 71 75.70 -30.35 33.08
N GLU A 72 75.59 -31.67 32.91
CA GLU A 72 74.67 -32.29 31.94
C GLU A 72 73.21 -31.91 32.22
N GLN A 73 72.79 -31.89 33.49
CA GLN A 73 71.44 -31.46 33.86
C GLN A 73 71.20 -29.98 33.56
N PHE A 74 72.16 -29.11 33.84
CA PHE A 74 72.07 -27.69 33.54
C PHE A 74 72.01 -27.43 32.04
N GLU A 75 72.85 -28.12 31.25
CA GLU A 75 72.85 -28.03 29.80
C GLU A 75 71.49 -28.45 29.21
N ASN A 76 70.93 -29.57 29.67
CA ASN A 76 69.59 -30.01 29.25
C ASN A 76 68.49 -29.02 29.62
N MET A 77 68.59 -28.38 30.79
CA MET A 77 67.64 -27.35 31.21
C MET A 77 67.78 -26.09 30.35
N LEU A 78 69.01 -25.69 30.03
CA LEU A 78 69.32 -24.53 29.20
C LEU A 78 68.77 -24.73 27.78
N GLN A 79 68.99 -25.90 27.17
CA GLN A 79 68.43 -26.24 25.86
C GLN A 79 66.89 -26.22 25.85
N LYS A 80 66.23 -26.68 26.92
CA LYS A 80 64.76 -26.60 27.04
C LYS A 80 64.30 -25.15 27.10
N LEU A 81 64.93 -24.32 27.94
CA LEU A 81 64.60 -22.90 28.05
C LEU A 81 64.82 -22.17 26.72
N GLU A 82 65.92 -22.44 26.02
CA GLU A 82 66.14 -21.89 24.68
C GLU A 82 65.06 -22.32 23.68
N SER A 83 64.64 -23.58 23.72
CA SER A 83 63.57 -24.09 22.85
C SER A 83 62.23 -23.39 23.12
N ASP A 84 61.93 -23.12 24.39
CA ASP A 84 60.73 -22.40 24.81
C ASP A 84 60.78 -20.93 24.39
N VAL A 85 61.92 -20.25 24.57
CA VAL A 85 62.12 -18.88 24.07
C VAL A 85 61.91 -18.81 22.55
N ARG A 86 62.48 -19.75 21.78
CA ARG A 86 62.26 -19.83 20.32
C ARG A 86 60.79 -20.08 19.97
N LYS A 87 60.05 -20.83 20.79
CA LYS A 87 58.61 -21.05 20.61
C LYS A 87 57.83 -19.76 20.89
N HIS A 88 58.14 -19.06 21.98
CA HIS A 88 57.51 -17.78 22.33
C HIS A 88 57.70 -16.74 21.22
N ILE A 89 58.92 -16.57 20.72
CA ILE A 89 59.22 -15.65 19.61
C ILE A 89 58.37 -15.96 18.36
N ARG A 90 58.22 -17.26 18.02
CA ARG A 90 57.37 -17.67 16.88
C ARG A 90 55.90 -17.32 17.09
N VAL A 91 55.36 -17.59 18.27
CA VAL A 91 53.96 -17.27 18.61
C VAL A 91 53.74 -15.76 18.62
N GLU A 92 54.65 -15.00 19.22
CA GLU A 92 54.59 -13.53 19.24
C GLU A 92 54.60 -12.96 17.83
N HIS A 93 55.48 -13.45 16.95
CA HIS A 93 55.51 -13.02 15.56
C HIS A 93 54.21 -13.34 14.81
N GLN A 94 53.65 -14.54 15.01
CA GLN A 94 52.35 -14.91 14.43
C GLN A 94 51.22 -14.01 14.93
N LEU A 95 51.18 -13.71 16.23
CA LEU A 95 50.19 -12.81 16.81
C LEU A 95 50.32 -11.39 16.25
N LYS A 96 51.55 -10.90 16.10
CA LYS A 96 51.83 -9.59 15.50
C LYS A 96 51.30 -9.50 14.07
N LEU A 97 51.59 -10.49 13.21
CA LEU A 97 51.04 -10.54 11.85
C LEU A 97 49.51 -10.56 11.83
N HIS A 98 48.89 -11.30 12.76
CA HIS A 98 47.43 -11.35 12.87
C HIS A 98 46.84 -9.99 13.29
N ILE A 99 47.48 -9.30 14.24
CA ILE A 99 47.11 -7.94 14.66
C ILE A 99 47.21 -6.98 13.47
N ASP A 100 48.35 -6.97 12.76
CA ASP A 100 48.59 -6.07 11.62
C ASP A 100 47.56 -6.30 10.49
N THR A 101 47.22 -7.57 10.23
CA THR A 101 46.20 -7.95 9.24
C THR A 101 44.81 -7.50 9.67
N THR A 102 44.47 -7.69 10.95
CA THR A 102 43.18 -7.30 11.50
C THR A 102 43.02 -5.78 11.49
N GLN A 103 44.07 -5.04 11.87
CA GLN A 103 44.08 -3.58 11.84
C GLN A 103 43.88 -3.07 10.41
N SER A 104 44.61 -3.62 9.44
CA SER A 104 44.45 -3.24 8.03
C SER A 104 43.01 -3.42 7.54
N ARG A 105 42.34 -4.51 7.95
CA ARG A 105 40.94 -4.77 7.62
C ARG A 105 39.97 -3.80 8.32
N VAL A 106 40.25 -3.42 9.57
CA VAL A 106 39.47 -2.40 10.29
C VAL A 106 39.56 -1.06 9.55
N ASP A 107 40.76 -0.63 9.19
CA ASP A 107 40.98 0.63 8.46
C ASP A 107 40.25 0.65 7.10
N GLU A 108 40.21 -0.48 6.39
CA GLU A 108 39.43 -0.63 5.15
C GLU A 108 37.92 -0.48 5.39
N LEU A 109 37.39 -1.14 6.43
CA LEU A 109 35.98 -1.07 6.79
C LEU A 109 35.59 0.34 7.25
N GLU A 110 36.45 1.04 7.97
CA GLU A 110 36.25 2.43 8.37
C GLU A 110 36.15 3.34 7.14
N LYS A 111 37.06 3.20 6.17
CA LYS A 111 36.99 3.95 4.89
C LYS A 111 35.70 3.66 4.12
N ILE A 112 35.23 2.41 4.10
CA ILE A 112 33.96 2.04 3.47
C ILE A 112 32.79 2.69 4.21
N ASN A 113 32.80 2.65 5.55
CA ASN A 113 31.76 3.25 6.38
C ASN A 113 31.70 4.77 6.21
N GLU A 114 32.83 5.46 6.16
CA GLU A 114 32.87 6.90 5.87
C GLU A 114 32.30 7.23 4.50
N LYS A 115 32.62 6.45 3.46
CA LYS A 115 32.03 6.62 2.12
C LYS A 115 30.52 6.40 2.15
N ALA A 116 30.05 5.36 2.83
CA ALA A 116 28.63 5.10 2.99
C ALA A 116 27.90 6.23 3.73
N LYS A 117 28.46 6.73 4.83
CA LYS A 117 27.92 7.88 5.58
C LYS A 117 27.83 9.14 4.72
N LYS A 118 28.88 9.43 3.94
CA LYS A 118 28.86 10.56 2.99
C LYS A 118 27.76 10.40 1.93
N HIS A 119 27.56 9.18 1.42
CA HIS A 119 26.52 8.91 0.44
C HIS A 119 25.11 9.02 1.05
N ILE A 120 24.90 8.52 2.27
CA ILE A 120 23.65 8.69 3.02
C ILE A 120 23.33 10.17 3.20
N ALA A 121 24.30 10.96 3.68
CA ALA A 121 24.12 12.40 3.88
C ALA A 121 23.76 13.14 2.57
N GLN A 122 24.34 12.73 1.43
CA GLN A 122 23.96 13.27 0.11
C GLN A 122 22.52 12.94 -0.25
N LEU A 123 22.10 11.67 -0.08
CA LEU A 123 20.73 11.24 -0.37
C LEU A 123 19.70 11.91 0.55
N GLU A 124 20.03 12.11 1.82
CA GLU A 124 19.20 12.85 2.78
C GLU A 124 19.03 14.31 2.34
N GLY A 125 20.10 14.96 1.88
CA GLY A 125 20.03 16.32 1.31
C GLY A 125 19.15 16.40 0.06
N GLU A 126 19.26 15.43 -0.85
CA GLU A 126 18.39 15.35 -2.04
C GLU A 126 16.93 15.10 -1.68
N LEU A 127 16.65 14.27 -0.66
CA LEU A 127 15.31 13.99 -0.17
C LEU A 127 14.67 15.25 0.44
N ALA A 128 15.39 15.97 1.30
CA ALA A 128 14.90 17.21 1.88
C ALA A 128 14.58 18.26 0.79
N GLY A 129 15.42 18.36 -0.24
CA GLY A 129 15.16 19.22 -1.39
C GLY A 129 13.89 18.83 -2.16
N LYS A 130 13.63 17.52 -2.34
CA LYS A 130 12.41 17.02 -2.98
C LYS A 130 11.16 17.20 -2.12
N GLU A 131 11.28 17.06 -0.80
CA GLU A 131 10.19 17.26 0.15
C GLU A 131 9.71 18.71 0.14
N ASN A 132 10.62 19.68 0.21
CA ASN A 132 10.29 21.10 0.07
C ASN A 132 9.57 21.41 -1.25
N ASN A 133 10.04 20.84 -2.37
CA ASN A 133 9.37 21.00 -3.66
C ASN A 133 7.97 20.36 -3.67
N SER A 134 7.80 19.21 -3.01
CA SER A 134 6.51 18.54 -2.87
C SER A 134 5.53 19.35 -2.03
N GLU A 135 6.00 20.00 -0.95
CA GLU A 135 5.19 20.89 -0.12
C GLU A 135 4.72 22.11 -0.91
N ASP A 136 5.61 22.77 -1.66
CA ASP A 136 5.25 23.92 -2.51
C ASP A 136 4.23 23.51 -3.60
N VAL A 137 4.39 22.33 -4.22
CA VAL A 137 3.40 21.78 -5.17
C VAL A 137 2.06 21.49 -4.49
N SER A 138 2.08 20.94 -3.27
CA SER A 138 0.89 20.66 -2.47
C SER A 138 0.13 21.95 -2.12
N GLU A 139 0.85 23.00 -1.72
CA GLU A 139 0.26 24.30 -1.42
C GLU A 139 -0.35 24.95 -2.68
N LYS A 140 0.34 24.86 -3.82
CA LYS A 140 -0.20 25.29 -5.13
C LYS A 140 -1.47 24.54 -5.50
N LEU A 141 -1.54 23.23 -5.25
CA LEU A 141 -2.74 22.43 -5.49
C LEU A 141 -3.90 22.84 -4.59
N LYS A 142 -3.67 23.02 -3.28
CA LYS A 142 -4.71 23.52 -2.35
C LYS A 142 -5.23 24.89 -2.76
N ASN A 143 -4.33 25.78 -3.20
CA ASN A 143 -4.71 27.10 -3.69
C ASN A 143 -5.56 27.03 -4.96
N LEU A 144 -5.29 26.08 -5.86
CA LEU A 144 -6.12 25.82 -7.05
C LEU A 144 -7.48 25.22 -6.68
N GLU A 145 -7.52 24.26 -5.76
CA GLU A 145 -8.77 23.67 -5.25
C GLU A 145 -9.67 24.73 -4.63
N ASN A 146 -9.10 25.62 -3.80
CA ASN A 146 -9.83 26.74 -3.20
C ASN A 146 -10.40 27.68 -4.25
N LYS A 147 -9.62 28.04 -5.29
CA LYS A 147 -10.11 28.87 -6.41
C LYS A 147 -11.25 28.18 -7.16
N PHE A 148 -11.13 26.88 -7.43
CA PHE A 148 -12.20 26.09 -8.05
C PHE A 148 -13.48 26.07 -7.20
N PHE A 149 -13.33 25.92 -5.88
CA PHE A 149 -14.46 25.92 -4.96
C PHE A 149 -15.16 27.29 -4.92
N GLU A 150 -14.39 28.38 -4.87
CA GLU A 150 -14.93 29.74 -4.96
C GLU A 150 -15.68 29.98 -6.27
N GLU A 151 -15.13 29.52 -7.39
CA GLU A 151 -15.75 29.66 -8.71
C GLU A 151 -17.03 28.85 -8.84
N LEU A 152 -17.07 27.62 -8.29
CA LEU A 152 -18.29 26.82 -8.15
C LEU A 152 -19.37 27.52 -7.30
N GLN A 153 -18.97 28.16 -6.20
CA GLN A 153 -19.89 28.91 -5.35
C GLN A 153 -20.45 30.15 -6.07
N ARG A 154 -19.61 30.86 -6.85
CA ARG A 154 -20.05 31.98 -7.69
C ARG A 154 -21.04 31.51 -8.77
N ALA A 155 -20.72 30.43 -9.49
CA ALA A 155 -21.60 29.85 -10.49
C ALA A 155 -22.97 29.41 -9.92
N LYS A 156 -23.00 28.91 -8.68
CA LYS A 156 -24.26 28.63 -7.96
C LYS A 156 -25.05 29.90 -7.65
N LYS A 157 -24.40 30.96 -7.14
CA LYS A 157 -25.03 32.26 -6.84
C LYS A 157 -25.56 32.95 -8.11
N ASP A 158 -24.87 32.81 -9.22
CA ASP A 158 -25.28 33.37 -10.52
C ASP A 158 -26.34 32.54 -11.24
N SER A 159 -26.71 31.38 -10.69
CA SER A 159 -27.87 30.63 -11.16
C SER A 159 -29.16 31.37 -10.78
N LYS A 160 -29.54 32.32 -11.65
CA LYS A 160 -30.89 32.94 -11.71
C LYS A 160 -32.03 31.90 -11.81
N LYS A 161 -31.69 30.61 -11.93
CA LYS A 161 -32.60 29.48 -11.85
C LYS A 161 -33.38 29.45 -10.53
N ASP A 162 -32.80 29.79 -9.37
CA ASP A 162 -33.57 29.72 -8.12
C ASP A 162 -34.65 30.79 -8.04
N LYS A 163 -34.33 32.04 -8.39
CA LYS A 163 -35.33 33.13 -8.44
C LYS A 163 -36.39 32.90 -9.52
N LEU A 164 -36.00 32.32 -10.66
CA LEU A 164 -36.93 32.02 -11.74
C LEU A 164 -37.83 30.82 -11.39
N LYS A 165 -37.27 29.79 -10.73
CA LYS A 165 -38.01 28.63 -10.25
C LYS A 165 -39.02 29.03 -9.17
N GLU A 166 -38.62 29.86 -8.21
CA GLU A 166 -39.51 30.41 -7.19
C GLU A 166 -40.65 31.26 -7.80
N HIS A 167 -40.35 32.03 -8.85
CA HIS A 167 -41.39 32.76 -9.60
C HIS A 167 -42.38 31.82 -10.30
N TYR A 168 -41.92 30.72 -10.90
CA TYR A 168 -42.80 29.74 -11.53
C TYR A 168 -43.59 28.92 -10.50
N ASP A 169 -42.98 28.51 -9.39
CA ASP A 169 -43.65 27.77 -8.31
C ASP A 169 -44.78 28.62 -7.70
N ASN A 170 -44.54 29.91 -7.46
CA ASN A 170 -45.57 30.86 -7.03
C ASN A 170 -46.71 31.03 -8.04
N LYS A 171 -46.39 30.98 -9.35
CA LYS A 171 -47.39 31.07 -10.42
C LYS A 171 -48.23 29.79 -10.51
N VAL A 172 -47.60 28.62 -10.33
CA VAL A 172 -48.27 27.32 -10.27
C VAL A 172 -49.20 27.26 -9.07
N SER A 173 -48.76 27.69 -7.88
CA SER A 173 -49.60 27.71 -6.67
C SER A 173 -50.86 28.56 -6.86
N LYS A 174 -50.73 29.76 -7.44
CA LYS A 174 -51.90 30.63 -7.73
C LYS A 174 -52.87 30.00 -8.72
N LEU A 175 -52.38 29.24 -9.70
CA LEU A 175 -53.23 28.54 -10.66
C LEU A 175 -53.98 27.38 -10.01
N MET A 176 -53.36 26.64 -9.09
CA MET A 176 -54.01 25.57 -8.33
C MET A 176 -55.16 26.12 -7.47
N ASP A 177 -54.96 27.24 -6.77
CA ASP A 177 -56.03 27.88 -5.99
C ASP A 177 -57.23 28.31 -6.86
N ILE A 178 -56.97 28.76 -8.09
CA ILE A 178 -58.04 29.13 -9.04
C ILE A 178 -58.79 27.88 -9.49
N ILE A 179 -58.08 26.79 -9.80
CA ILE A 179 -58.68 25.52 -10.19
C ILE A 179 -59.58 24.99 -9.08
N GLU A 180 -59.11 24.97 -7.83
CA GLU A 180 -59.88 24.47 -6.69
C GLU A 180 -61.17 25.29 -6.46
N LYS A 181 -61.09 26.62 -6.61
CA LYS A 181 -62.28 27.49 -6.55
C LYS A 181 -63.27 27.20 -7.68
N ARG A 182 -62.78 26.94 -8.90
CA ARG A 182 -63.63 26.59 -10.04
C ARG A 182 -64.26 25.22 -9.88
N GLU A 183 -63.55 24.25 -9.31
CA GLU A 183 -64.09 22.92 -9.02
C GLU A 183 -65.22 22.98 -7.99
N LYS A 184 -65.06 23.78 -6.91
CA LYS A 184 -66.14 24.04 -5.95
C LYS A 184 -67.38 24.64 -6.62
N GLN A 185 -67.20 25.65 -7.48
CA GLN A 185 -68.30 26.24 -8.25
C GLN A 185 -68.98 25.21 -9.18
N ILE A 186 -68.20 24.37 -9.86
CA ILE A 186 -68.73 23.29 -10.71
C ILE A 186 -69.55 22.30 -9.88
N GLN A 187 -69.10 21.96 -8.67
CA GLN A 187 -69.79 21.05 -7.77
C GLN A 187 -71.12 21.63 -7.27
N GLU A 188 -71.15 22.92 -6.93
CA GLU A 188 -72.37 23.65 -6.60
C GLU A 188 -73.36 23.63 -7.76
N LEU A 189 -72.92 24.01 -8.97
CA LEU A 189 -73.76 23.99 -10.18
C LEU A 189 -74.26 22.58 -10.54
N LYS A 190 -73.47 21.53 -10.28
CA LYS A 190 -73.90 20.13 -10.45
C LYS A 190 -75.01 19.78 -9.46
N SER A 191 -74.88 20.19 -8.20
CA SER A 191 -75.90 19.94 -7.17
C SER A 191 -77.21 20.69 -7.47
N GLU A 192 -77.13 21.92 -7.98
CA GLU A 192 -78.27 22.72 -8.37
C GLU A 192 -78.97 22.15 -9.61
N ASN A 193 -78.21 21.73 -10.63
CA ASN A 193 -78.76 21.03 -11.79
C ASN A 193 -79.46 19.72 -11.41
N SER A 194 -78.96 19.00 -10.40
CA SER A 194 -79.62 17.79 -9.88
C SER A 194 -80.97 18.13 -9.23
N LYS A 195 -81.03 19.20 -8.43
CA LYS A 195 -82.28 19.70 -7.83
C LYS A 195 -83.29 20.14 -8.89
N LEU A 196 -82.85 20.92 -9.89
CA LEU A 196 -83.70 21.37 -10.99
C LEU A 196 -84.23 20.19 -11.82
N ARG A 197 -83.40 19.17 -12.08
CA ARG A 197 -83.88 17.91 -12.69
C ARG A 197 -84.97 17.25 -11.86
N GLY A 198 -84.78 17.13 -10.54
CA GLY A 198 -85.79 16.60 -9.64
C GLY A 198 -87.13 17.35 -9.74
N VAL A 199 -87.09 18.69 -9.76
CA VAL A 199 -88.30 19.52 -9.94
C VAL A 199 -88.95 19.31 -11.31
N CYS A 200 -88.15 19.20 -12.38
CA CYS A 200 -88.67 18.88 -13.71
C CYS A 200 -89.34 17.51 -13.75
N ASP A 201 -88.76 16.50 -13.12
CA ASP A 201 -89.33 15.16 -13.04
C ASP A 201 -90.63 15.15 -12.21
N GLU A 202 -90.67 15.91 -11.12
CA GLU A 202 -91.86 16.09 -10.26
C GLU A 202 -93.00 16.75 -11.04
N THR A 203 -92.70 17.82 -11.79
CA THR A 203 -93.68 18.53 -12.64
C THR A 203 -94.13 17.67 -13.82
N LEU A 204 -93.26 16.86 -14.42
CA LEU A 204 -93.64 15.85 -15.41
C LEU A 204 -94.60 14.80 -14.81
N ARG A 205 -94.32 14.27 -13.62
CA ARG A 205 -95.24 13.33 -12.94
C ARG A 205 -96.59 13.96 -12.62
N GLN A 206 -96.62 15.23 -12.21
CA GLN A 206 -97.88 15.96 -11.99
C GLN A 206 -98.64 16.15 -13.31
N ASN A 207 -97.96 16.53 -14.39
CA ASN A 207 -98.55 16.66 -15.72
C ASN A 207 -99.10 15.31 -16.22
N GLU A 208 -98.41 14.19 -15.99
CA GLU A 208 -98.93 12.86 -16.32
C GLU A 208 -100.17 12.48 -15.49
N LYS A 209 -100.22 12.83 -14.20
CA LYS A 209 -101.42 12.63 -13.36
C LYS A 209 -102.60 13.47 -13.86
N LEU A 210 -102.37 14.73 -14.21
CA LEU A 210 -103.38 15.61 -14.82
C LEU A 210 -103.84 15.07 -16.18
N LYS A 211 -102.92 14.55 -17.00
CA LYS A 211 -103.23 13.92 -18.29
C LYS A 211 -104.09 12.67 -18.11
N LYS A 212 -103.78 11.81 -17.13
CA LYS A 212 -104.60 10.64 -16.76
C LYS A 212 -105.96 11.02 -16.14
N GLY A 213 -106.08 12.20 -15.53
CA GLY A 213 -107.36 12.78 -15.14
C GLY A 213 -108.21 13.18 -16.35
N LEU A 214 -107.61 13.91 -17.30
CA LEU A 214 -108.26 14.32 -18.56
C LEU A 214 -108.66 13.15 -19.47
N GLU A 215 -107.94 12.02 -19.42
CA GLU A 215 -108.29 10.81 -20.18
C GLU A 215 -109.49 10.05 -19.60
N LYS A 216 -109.84 10.26 -18.33
CA LYS A 216 -111.07 9.71 -17.72
C LYS A 216 -112.31 10.56 -18.03
N ASP A 217 -112.14 11.85 -18.30
CA ASP A 217 -113.22 12.75 -18.73
C ASP A 217 -113.52 12.71 -20.25
N LYS A 218 -112.71 12.03 -21.06
CA LYS A 218 -112.86 11.95 -22.53
C LYS A 218 -113.61 10.71 -23.06
N ARG A 219 -114.32 9.97 -22.20
CA ARG A 219 -115.19 8.85 -22.63
C ARG A 219 -116.68 9.22 -22.80
N ILE A 220 -117.03 10.50 -22.72
CA ILE A 220 -118.39 11.02 -22.98
C ILE A 220 -118.29 12.25 -23.89
N ASP A 221 -118.13 12.02 -25.19
CA ASP A 221 -118.76 12.80 -26.28
C ASP A 221 -118.13 12.46 -27.63
N ASN A 222 -118.48 11.28 -28.16
CA ASN A 222 -118.32 10.96 -29.57
C ASN A 222 -119.50 11.55 -30.36
N ARG A 223 -119.50 12.87 -30.58
CA ARG A 223 -120.32 13.53 -31.61
C ARG A 223 -119.67 14.83 -32.10
N SER A 224 -118.78 14.74 -33.10
CA SER A 224 -118.72 15.78 -34.15
C SER A 224 -117.78 15.39 -35.30
N GLY A 225 -118.24 14.50 -36.18
CA GLY A 225 -117.65 14.29 -37.51
C GLY A 225 -117.88 15.47 -38.47
N ASN A 226 -117.86 16.71 -37.97
CA ASN A 226 -118.24 17.91 -38.74
C ASN A 226 -117.14 18.99 -38.82
N MET A 227 -115.94 18.72 -38.29
CA MET A 227 -114.83 19.69 -38.24
C MET A 227 -113.94 19.68 -39.49
N ASP A 228 -113.82 18.55 -40.19
CA ASP A 228 -112.95 18.46 -41.38
C ASP A 228 -113.53 19.16 -42.63
N ASN A 229 -114.86 19.32 -42.69
CA ASN A 229 -115.51 20.14 -43.73
C ASN A 229 -115.38 21.65 -43.48
N LEU A 230 -115.15 22.08 -42.23
CA LEU A 230 -114.93 23.50 -41.87
C LEU A 230 -113.48 23.92 -42.11
N LYS A 231 -112.51 23.02 -41.94
CA LYS A 231 -111.09 23.31 -42.19
C LYS A 231 -110.80 23.55 -43.68
N LYS A 232 -111.42 22.77 -44.57
CA LYS A 232 -111.29 22.98 -46.03
C LYS A 232 -111.94 24.29 -46.52
N LYS A 233 -113.07 24.69 -45.92
CA LYS A 233 -113.71 26.00 -46.22
C LYS A 233 -112.94 27.20 -45.65
N LEU A 234 -112.24 27.05 -44.52
CA LEU A 234 -111.38 28.10 -43.95
C LEU A 234 -110.08 28.28 -44.74
N GLU A 235 -109.51 27.21 -45.28
CA GLU A 235 -108.31 27.26 -46.11
C GLU A 235 -108.60 27.90 -47.49
N GLU A 236 -109.76 27.59 -48.10
CA GLU A 236 -110.23 28.29 -49.31
C GLU A 236 -110.56 29.77 -49.07
N LYS A 237 -111.09 30.15 -47.89
CA LYS A 237 -111.31 31.56 -47.53
C LYS A 237 -110.04 32.31 -47.15
N ALA A 238 -109.03 31.66 -46.55
CA ALA A 238 -107.73 32.26 -46.26
C ALA A 238 -106.91 32.54 -47.54
N ALA A 239 -107.06 31.70 -48.57
CA ALA A 239 -106.49 31.94 -49.89
C ALA A 239 -107.17 33.12 -50.63
N GLN A 240 -108.47 33.37 -50.41
CA GLN A 240 -109.17 34.56 -50.93
C GLN A 240 -108.90 35.86 -50.14
N LEU A 241 -108.53 35.77 -48.86
CA LEU A 241 -108.19 36.95 -48.04
C LEU A 241 -106.76 37.47 -48.31
N ASN A 242 -105.82 36.56 -48.62
CA ASN A 242 -104.45 36.92 -49.00
C ASN A 242 -104.32 37.49 -50.44
N SER A 243 -105.32 37.30 -51.32
CA SER A 243 -105.37 38.00 -52.61
C SER A 243 -105.96 39.42 -52.52
N MET A 244 -106.70 39.73 -51.44
CA MET A 244 -107.27 41.06 -51.16
C MET A 244 -106.37 41.96 -50.27
N GLN A 245 -105.37 41.39 -49.60
CA GLN A 245 -104.49 42.11 -48.67
C GLN A 245 -103.11 42.48 -49.27
N LYS A 246 -103.07 42.79 -50.58
CA LYS A 246 -101.89 43.33 -51.30
C LYS A 246 -102.07 44.76 -51.85
N ARG A 247 -103.11 45.47 -51.42
CA ARG A 247 -103.27 46.92 -51.66
C ARG A 247 -103.77 47.56 -50.38
N THR A 248 -102.89 48.16 -49.58
CA THR A 248 -103.07 49.48 -48.95
C THR A 248 -102.02 49.75 -47.84
N PHE A 249 -101.24 50.80 -48.10
CA PHE A 249 -100.63 51.76 -47.17
C PHE A 249 -99.44 51.41 -46.26
N LEU A 250 -98.29 51.91 -46.70
CA LEU A 250 -97.19 52.56 -45.94
C LEU A 250 -97.72 53.78 -45.10
N PRO A 251 -96.86 54.64 -44.50
CA PRO A 251 -95.92 54.46 -43.38
C PRO A 251 -96.10 55.57 -42.30
N VAL A 252 -95.87 55.34 -40.99
CA VAL A 252 -95.80 56.47 -40.03
C VAL A 252 -94.78 56.24 -38.90
N LYS A 253 -94.03 57.32 -38.61
CA LYS A 253 -92.90 57.47 -37.68
C LYS A 253 -93.32 57.84 -36.25
N SER A 254 -92.48 57.38 -35.29
CA SER A 254 -92.03 58.05 -34.04
C SER A 254 -93.02 58.17 -32.84
N PRO A 255 -92.59 58.59 -31.63
CA PRO A 255 -91.30 58.44 -30.92
C PRO A 255 -91.45 57.97 -29.43
N GLY A 256 -90.34 57.64 -28.75
CA GLY A 256 -90.16 58.00 -27.33
C GLY A 256 -89.72 56.94 -26.29
N ARG A 257 -88.52 57.19 -25.71
CA ARG A 257 -88.04 56.94 -24.33
C ARG A 257 -87.40 55.57 -23.93
N LYS A 258 -86.05 55.63 -23.80
CA LYS A 258 -85.08 55.18 -22.73
C LYS A 258 -85.45 54.01 -21.79
N PRO A 259 -84.49 53.12 -21.39
CA PRO A 259 -83.41 53.46 -20.43
C PRO A 259 -82.02 52.79 -20.60
N LYS A 260 -81.10 53.20 -19.71
CA LYS A 260 -79.64 52.95 -19.59
C LYS A 260 -79.23 51.48 -19.32
N ARG A 261 -78.07 51.02 -19.85
CA ARG A 261 -76.84 50.63 -19.10
C ARG A 261 -75.82 49.83 -19.95
N CYS A 262 -74.58 50.30 -19.90
CA CYS A 262 -73.28 49.62 -19.70
C CYS A 262 -72.79 48.42 -20.56
N THR A 263 -71.47 48.48 -20.84
CA THR A 263 -70.50 47.41 -21.17
C THR A 263 -70.62 46.74 -22.55
N ARG A 264 -69.57 46.48 -23.34
CA ARG A 264 -68.11 46.49 -23.14
C ARG A 264 -67.44 46.50 -24.53
N ARG A 265 -66.24 47.08 -24.59
CA ARG A 265 -65.31 47.10 -25.74
C ARG A 265 -64.89 45.69 -26.20
N SER A 266 -64.69 45.54 -27.50
CA SER A 266 -63.49 44.88 -28.04
C SER A 266 -63.12 45.47 -29.41
N MET A 267 -61.96 46.13 -29.42
CA MET A 267 -61.20 46.58 -30.58
C MET A 267 -60.14 45.53 -30.91
N GLY A 268 -59.83 45.39 -32.19
CA GLY A 268 -58.44 45.28 -32.65
C GLY A 268 -57.95 43.90 -33.08
N GLU A 269 -58.08 43.63 -34.37
CA GLU A 269 -57.03 42.98 -35.16
C GLU A 269 -55.83 43.94 -35.31
N VAL A 270 -54.62 43.39 -35.57
CA VAL A 270 -53.38 43.95 -36.19
C VAL A 270 -52.23 43.04 -35.73
N GLU A 271 -51.76 42.11 -36.57
CA GLU A 271 -50.70 42.23 -37.58
C GLU A 271 -49.24 42.20 -37.07
N LEU A 272 -48.53 41.17 -37.55
CA LEU A 272 -47.23 41.19 -38.24
C LEU A 272 -45.89 41.49 -37.54
N ARG A 273 -44.91 40.73 -38.06
CA ARG A 273 -43.45 40.92 -38.14
C ARG A 273 -42.60 40.47 -36.95
N ALA A 274 -41.35 40.05 -37.10
CA ALA A 274 -40.51 39.47 -38.17
C ALA A 274 -39.08 39.47 -37.59
N ALA A 275 -38.21 38.60 -38.14
CA ALA A 275 -36.76 38.80 -38.27
C ALA A 275 -35.91 38.68 -36.98
N SER A 276 -34.91 37.78 -36.93
CA SER A 276 -33.50 38.01 -37.35
C SER A 276 -32.64 37.97 -36.08
N THR A 277 -31.43 37.42 -35.94
CA THR A 277 -30.34 36.92 -36.80
C THR A 277 -29.43 36.09 -35.86
N PHE A 278 -28.91 34.93 -36.24
CA PHE A 278 -27.54 34.74 -36.76
C PHE A 278 -26.42 35.35 -35.89
N THR A 279 -25.57 34.50 -35.28
CA THR A 279 -24.12 34.47 -35.56
C THR A 279 -23.48 33.19 -35.01
N SER A 280 -22.62 32.64 -35.85
CA SER A 280 -21.76 31.47 -35.70
C SER A 280 -20.33 31.91 -35.33
N LYS A 281 -19.56 31.00 -34.72
CA LYS A 281 -18.09 30.80 -34.88
C LYS A 281 -17.68 29.59 -34.02
N LYS A 282 -17.35 28.45 -34.64
CA LYS A 282 -16.04 28.02 -35.19
C LYS A 282 -15.01 27.73 -34.08
N GLU A 283 -14.67 26.45 -33.90
CA GLU A 283 -13.38 25.81 -34.31
C GLU A 283 -12.37 25.85 -33.14
N ASP A 284 -11.50 24.90 -32.83
CA ASP A 284 -11.12 23.59 -33.37
C ASP A 284 -10.07 22.97 -32.40
N LYS A 285 -9.78 21.67 -32.52
CA LYS A 285 -8.51 20.98 -32.14
C LYS A 285 -8.16 20.86 -30.62
N SER A 286 -7.68 19.74 -30.07
CA SER A 286 -7.09 18.53 -30.66
C SER A 286 -6.80 17.43 -29.61
N ARG A 287 -6.66 16.19 -30.13
CA ARG A 287 -5.89 15.03 -29.63
C ARG A 287 -6.44 14.27 -28.40
N LYS A 288 -7.05 13.09 -28.58
CA LYS A 288 -6.52 11.73 -28.89
C LYS A 288 -5.69 11.08 -27.76
N ARG A 289 -6.24 9.93 -27.31
CA ARG A 289 -5.59 8.65 -26.93
C ARG A 289 -4.79 8.65 -25.62
N SER A 290 -4.61 7.56 -24.88
CA SER A 290 -5.23 6.24 -24.67
C SER A 290 -4.26 5.48 -23.75
N VAL A 291 -4.75 4.72 -22.75
CA VAL A 291 -4.25 3.38 -22.33
C VAL A 291 -2.76 3.29 -21.91
N SER A 292 -2.41 3.07 -20.62
CA SER A 292 -2.10 1.77 -19.95
C SER A 292 -0.84 2.02 -19.08
N ARG A 293 -0.76 1.83 -17.77
CA ARG A 293 -0.90 0.63 -16.91
C ARG A 293 0.06 -0.53 -17.24
N ARG A 294 1.29 -0.51 -16.71
CA ARG A 294 1.86 -1.58 -15.83
C ARG A 294 3.37 -1.39 -15.51
N HIS A 295 3.64 -1.58 -14.22
CA HIS A 295 4.78 -2.20 -13.54
C HIS A 295 6.22 -1.83 -13.88
N MET A 296 6.83 -1.14 -12.90
CA MET A 296 8.20 -1.38 -12.47
C MET A 296 8.34 -2.80 -11.91
N ARG A 297 9.35 -3.54 -12.38
CA ARG A 297 9.89 -4.70 -11.67
C ARG A 297 11.34 -4.39 -11.33
N SER A 298 11.60 -4.29 -10.02
CA SER A 298 12.90 -4.58 -9.42
C SER A 298 13.29 -6.02 -9.75
N TYR A 299 14.59 -6.30 -9.89
CA TYR A 299 15.35 -7.20 -9.02
C TYR A 299 16.83 -7.15 -9.42
N SER A 300 17.65 -6.86 -8.42
CA SER A 300 19.07 -7.16 -8.35
C SER A 300 19.27 -8.67 -8.34
N ASP A 301 20.26 -9.18 -9.08
CA ASP A 301 20.93 -10.45 -8.76
C ASP A 301 22.42 -10.30 -9.06
N TYR A 302 23.18 -10.01 -7.99
CA TYR A 302 24.61 -10.29 -7.92
C TYR A 302 24.75 -11.77 -7.51
N THR A 303 25.03 -12.64 -8.47
CA THR A 303 25.56 -13.98 -8.16
C THR A 303 27.09 -13.91 -8.11
N GLN A 304 27.62 -13.89 -6.89
CA GLN A 304 28.98 -14.34 -6.61
C GLN A 304 29.02 -15.87 -6.76
N CYS A 305 29.82 -16.37 -7.70
CA CYS A 305 30.21 -17.77 -7.77
C CYS A 305 31.73 -17.89 -7.64
N ASN A 306 32.15 -18.27 -6.43
CA ASN A 306 33.15 -19.28 -6.09
C ASN A 306 34.52 -19.28 -6.80
N VAL A 307 35.50 -18.90 -5.98
CA VAL A 307 36.93 -19.19 -6.10
C VAL A 307 37.17 -20.69 -5.96
N ALA A 308 37.80 -21.30 -6.96
CA ALA A 308 38.48 -22.60 -6.83
C ALA A 308 39.98 -22.36 -7.00
N LYS A 309 40.72 -22.23 -5.88
CA LYS A 309 42.18 -22.28 -5.87
C LYS A 309 42.63 -23.70 -5.52
N ARG A 310 43.31 -24.32 -6.48
CA ARG A 310 43.96 -25.63 -6.40
C ARG A 310 45.05 -25.62 -5.33
N THR A 311 45.12 -26.71 -4.56
CA THR A 311 46.25 -27.12 -3.73
C THR A 311 47.40 -27.65 -4.61
N PRO A 312 48.68 -27.39 -4.30
CA PRO A 312 49.78 -28.15 -4.86
C PRO A 312 50.00 -29.47 -4.10
N SER A 313 50.42 -30.47 -4.88
CA SER A 313 50.85 -31.80 -4.46
C SER A 313 52.01 -31.77 -3.45
N ARG A 314 52.05 -32.83 -2.64
CA ARG A 314 53.22 -33.37 -1.93
C ARG A 314 54.51 -33.25 -2.73
#